data_AF-A0A1H8ZVN3-F1
#
_entry.id   AF-A0A1H8ZVN3-F1
#
_cell.length_a   1.000
_cell.length_b   1.000
_cell.length_c   1.000
_cell.angle_alpha   90.00
_cell.angle_beta   90.00
_cell.angle_gamma   90.00
#
_symmetry.space_group_name_H-M   'P 1'
#
loop_
_entity.id
_entity.type
_entity.pdbx_description
1 polymer ?
#
loop_
_entity_poly.entity_id
_entity_poly.type
_entity_poly.pdbx_seq_one_letter_code
_entity_poly.pdbx_strand_id
1 'polypeptide(L)'
;MSKQEPVVPLEFDPRVTDDEADYLKFSEVAGGQIVTWPAVGESLFVPTFKWWPDLDAITVANGSRFVCHGAVGFSLGRYHEFVIEPMLWENGEHHPSMLAANLGGVEITFGDPSPLIAFLLEGPRDKHVGAWSDFSTVRILGVDTSVGEAAFLNACRWHYEVTGVWPLLLPVDMEWGELPAVPKSGEVASGPPMLSNVEPLRFLYSAMTQKDDTAACVYLYKIIEYFGFFSSAAQMSSLRHDHSISNFDFSKKVLELVFKDEKGPIIKLVHDLADATILSAAAENGLPSESGHKLADAMYSFRNSIVHGKYSYGFTLQAASVLQVDTLARTWRPILLALAQGAIRKFGTPLST
;
A
#
# COMPACT_ATOMS: atom_id res chain seq x y z
N MET A 1 -30.30 9.30 -1.71
CA MET A 1 -28.99 9.54 -2.34
C MET A 1 -28.95 8.68 -3.59
N SER A 2 -28.71 9.24 -4.78
CA SER A 2 -28.54 8.44 -5.99
C SER A 2 -27.28 7.59 -5.83
N LYS A 3 -27.34 6.30 -6.15
CA LYS A 3 -26.15 5.45 -6.23
C LYS A 3 -25.25 6.02 -7.32
N GLN A 4 -24.03 6.41 -6.96
CA GLN A 4 -23.03 6.81 -7.93
C GLN A 4 -22.32 5.55 -8.40
N GLU A 5 -22.37 5.28 -9.70
CA GLU A 5 -21.60 4.20 -10.32
C GLU A 5 -20.15 4.69 -10.51
N PRO A 6 -19.15 3.78 -10.42
CA PRO A 6 -17.77 4.15 -10.69
C PRO A 6 -17.59 4.51 -12.18
N VAL A 7 -16.69 5.45 -12.46
CA VAL A 7 -16.29 5.80 -13.84
C VAL A 7 -15.62 4.60 -14.51
N VAL A 8 -14.78 3.89 -13.77
CA VAL A 8 -14.15 2.64 -14.22
C VAL A 8 -15.04 1.46 -13.82
N PRO A 9 -15.61 0.71 -14.78
CA PRO A 9 -16.46 -0.43 -14.47
C PRO A 9 -15.71 -1.50 -13.67
N LEU A 10 -16.39 -2.15 -12.72
CA LEU A 10 -15.78 -3.26 -11.99
C LEU A 10 -15.50 -4.46 -12.88
N GLU A 11 -16.43 -4.73 -13.80
CA GLU A 11 -16.48 -5.78 -14.83
C GLU A 11 -16.63 -5.09 -16.20
N PHE A 12 -16.12 -5.71 -17.26
CA PHE A 12 -16.30 -5.25 -18.64
C PHE A 12 -17.28 -6.17 -19.39
N ASP A 13 -18.26 -5.56 -20.07
CA ASP A 13 -19.21 -6.24 -20.96
C ASP A 13 -19.24 -5.52 -22.33
N PRO A 14 -18.77 -6.15 -23.43
CA PRO A 14 -18.16 -7.49 -23.51
C PRO A 14 -16.85 -7.63 -22.72
N ARG A 15 -16.38 -8.86 -22.47
CA ARG A 15 -15.15 -9.05 -21.69
C ARG A 15 -13.94 -8.53 -22.46
N VAL A 16 -12.89 -8.17 -21.74
CA VAL A 16 -11.65 -7.63 -22.34
C VAL A 16 -10.98 -8.59 -23.32
N THR A 17 -11.21 -9.90 -23.17
CA THR A 17 -10.72 -10.93 -24.09
C THR A 17 -11.53 -11.07 -25.37
N ASP A 18 -12.68 -10.39 -25.48
CA ASP A 18 -13.53 -10.51 -26.65
C ASP A 18 -12.97 -9.60 -27.75
N ASP A 19 -12.56 -10.20 -28.87
CA ASP A 19 -11.97 -9.50 -30.03
C ASP A 19 -12.88 -8.37 -30.61
N GLU A 20 -14.16 -8.34 -30.22
CA GLU A 20 -15.17 -7.36 -30.63
C GLU A 20 -15.29 -6.16 -29.67
N ALA A 21 -14.54 -6.14 -28.56
CA ALA A 21 -14.66 -5.12 -27.52
C ALA A 21 -14.04 -3.76 -27.94
N ASP A 22 -14.87 -2.84 -28.45
CA ASP A 22 -14.47 -1.48 -28.89
C ASP A 22 -14.30 -0.49 -27.72
N TYR A 23 -13.49 -0.85 -26.73
CA TYR A 23 -13.18 0.02 -25.58
C TYR A 23 -12.07 1.03 -25.86
N LEU A 24 -11.09 0.64 -26.67
CA LEU A 24 -9.93 1.45 -27.00
C LEU A 24 -10.06 2.00 -28.42
N LYS A 25 -9.84 3.31 -28.56
CA LYS A 25 -9.80 3.98 -29.86
C LYS A 25 -8.37 4.09 -30.33
N PHE A 26 -8.11 3.61 -31.54
CA PHE A 26 -6.81 3.66 -32.20
C PHE A 26 -6.82 4.73 -33.29
N SER A 27 -5.76 5.53 -33.37
CA SER A 27 -5.57 6.55 -34.41
C SER A 27 -4.14 6.51 -34.93
N GLU A 28 -3.97 6.15 -36.21
CA GLU A 28 -2.67 6.08 -36.84
C GLU A 28 -2.02 7.48 -36.93
N VAL A 29 -0.73 7.54 -36.61
CA VAL A 29 0.09 8.75 -36.73
C VAL A 29 1.49 8.36 -37.22
N ALA A 30 2.30 9.34 -37.62
CA ALA A 30 3.66 9.04 -38.07
C ALA A 30 4.47 8.34 -36.97
N GLY A 31 4.98 7.13 -37.27
CA GLY A 31 5.84 6.34 -36.37
C GLY A 31 5.11 5.49 -35.32
N GLY A 32 3.77 5.43 -35.34
CA GLY A 32 3.01 4.65 -34.38
C GLY A 32 1.51 4.93 -34.42
N GLN A 33 0.87 4.87 -33.26
CA GLN A 33 -0.55 5.13 -33.10
C GLN A 33 -0.85 5.81 -31.76
N ILE A 34 -1.93 6.58 -31.69
CA ILE A 34 -2.49 7.06 -30.44
C ILE A 34 -3.57 6.07 -29.99
N VAL A 35 -3.39 5.51 -28.79
CA VAL A 35 -4.38 4.65 -28.13
C VAL A 35 -5.09 5.49 -27.08
N THR A 36 -6.42 5.57 -27.16
CA THR A 36 -7.25 6.35 -26.23
C THR A 36 -8.26 5.44 -25.56
N TRP A 37 -8.39 5.56 -24.24
CA TRP A 37 -9.49 4.94 -23.51
C TRP A 37 -10.52 6.02 -23.11
N PRO A 38 -11.67 6.11 -23.82
CA PRO A 38 -12.60 7.22 -23.63
C PRO A 38 -13.23 7.31 -22.24
N ALA A 39 -13.40 6.17 -21.54
CA ALA A 39 -14.04 6.12 -20.24
C ALA A 39 -13.26 6.92 -19.18
N VAL A 40 -11.93 6.83 -19.21
CA VAL A 40 -11.03 7.56 -18.29
C VAL A 40 -10.47 8.85 -18.90
N GLY A 41 -10.67 9.08 -20.20
CA GLY A 41 -10.20 10.28 -20.90
C GLY A 41 -8.69 10.33 -21.13
N GLU A 42 -8.00 9.20 -21.02
CA GLU A 42 -6.54 9.11 -21.18
C GLU A 42 -6.15 8.59 -22.56
N SER A 43 -5.01 9.08 -23.05
CA SER A 43 -4.43 8.70 -24.34
C SER A 43 -2.92 8.55 -24.20
N LEU A 44 -2.35 7.59 -24.92
CA LEU A 44 -0.90 7.42 -25.03
C LEU A 44 -0.48 7.19 -26.47
N PHE A 45 0.75 7.60 -26.80
CA PHE A 45 1.38 7.25 -28.07
C PHE A 45 2.08 5.90 -27.94
N VAL A 46 1.79 4.98 -28.86
CA VAL A 46 2.40 3.66 -28.94
C VAL A 46 3.23 3.62 -30.23
N PRO A 47 4.57 3.54 -30.14
CA PRO A 47 5.44 3.35 -31.30
C PRO A 47 5.05 2.11 -32.09
N THR A 48 5.39 2.07 -33.39
CA THR A 48 5.15 0.87 -34.20
C THR A 48 5.82 -0.37 -33.58
N PHE A 49 5.07 -1.46 -33.46
CA PHE A 49 5.53 -2.74 -32.95
C PHE A 49 5.12 -3.89 -33.88
N LYS A 50 5.76 -5.05 -33.73
CA LYS A 50 5.49 -6.22 -34.59
C LYS A 50 4.37 -7.11 -34.07
N TRP A 51 4.39 -7.41 -32.76
CA TRP A 51 3.46 -8.34 -32.12
C TRP A 51 2.76 -7.68 -30.95
N TRP A 52 3.54 -7.17 -30.00
CA TRP A 52 3.06 -6.56 -28.77
C TRP A 52 3.68 -5.18 -28.55
N PRO A 53 3.00 -4.27 -27.84
CA PRO A 53 3.58 -2.99 -27.47
C PRO A 53 4.88 -3.16 -26.67
N ASP A 54 5.91 -2.39 -27.03
CA ASP A 54 7.15 -2.32 -26.27
C ASP A 54 7.02 -1.25 -25.18
N LEU A 55 6.93 -1.70 -23.92
CA LEU A 55 6.71 -0.82 -22.77
C LEU A 55 7.85 0.19 -22.57
N ASP A 56 9.10 -0.20 -22.84
CA ASP A 56 10.24 0.71 -22.72
C ASP A 56 10.16 1.81 -23.78
N ALA A 57 9.81 1.43 -25.02
CA ALA A 57 9.61 2.39 -26.10
C ALA A 57 8.43 3.34 -25.83
N ILE A 58 7.34 2.83 -25.23
CA ILE A 58 6.19 3.64 -24.80
C ILE A 58 6.59 4.62 -23.70
N THR A 59 7.34 4.17 -22.68
CA THR A 59 7.83 5.04 -21.60
C THR A 59 8.69 6.17 -22.15
N VAL A 60 9.62 5.88 -23.07
CA VAL A 60 10.43 6.92 -23.72
C VAL A 60 9.58 7.90 -24.50
N ALA A 61 8.59 7.42 -25.25
CA ALA A 61 7.81 8.28 -26.15
C ALA A 61 6.77 9.17 -25.44
N ASN A 62 6.32 8.80 -24.23
CA ASN A 62 5.31 9.55 -23.46
C ASN A 62 5.89 10.34 -22.28
N GLY A 63 7.19 10.18 -21.98
CA GLY A 63 7.85 10.87 -20.89
C GLY A 63 7.19 10.63 -19.53
N SER A 64 7.09 11.66 -18.69
CA SER A 64 6.53 11.55 -17.33
C SER A 64 5.02 11.26 -17.28
N ARG A 65 4.32 11.31 -18.42
CA ARG A 65 2.89 10.99 -18.49
C ARG A 65 2.65 9.49 -18.36
N PHE A 66 3.59 8.65 -18.78
CA PHE A 66 3.49 7.20 -18.68
C PHE A 66 4.64 6.61 -17.87
N VAL A 67 4.31 5.85 -16.84
CA VAL A 67 5.29 5.12 -16.03
C VAL A 67 4.93 3.64 -16.09
N CYS A 68 5.85 2.84 -16.62
CA CYS A 68 5.76 1.38 -16.55
C CYS A 68 6.27 0.91 -15.19
N HIS A 69 5.51 0.04 -14.51
CA HIS A 69 5.91 -0.58 -13.25
C HIS A 69 6.32 -2.05 -13.47
N GLY A 70 6.89 -2.36 -14.63
CA GLY A 70 7.22 -3.74 -15.03
C GLY A 70 5.97 -4.54 -15.38
N ALA A 71 5.98 -5.85 -15.08
CA ALA A 71 4.88 -6.76 -15.39
C ALA A 71 3.69 -6.69 -14.40
N VAL A 72 3.70 -5.75 -13.45
CA VAL A 72 2.62 -5.61 -12.46
C VAL A 72 1.65 -4.47 -12.75
N GLY A 73 1.93 -3.57 -13.70
CA GLY A 73 1.03 -2.44 -13.96
C GLY A 73 1.69 -1.20 -14.53
N PHE A 74 0.92 -0.11 -14.60
CA PHE A 74 1.36 1.16 -15.17
C PHE A 74 0.65 2.36 -14.54
N SER A 75 1.13 3.56 -14.89
CA SER A 75 0.46 4.84 -14.62
C SER A 75 0.43 5.65 -15.90
N LEU A 76 -0.74 6.20 -16.26
CA LEU A 76 -0.98 7.02 -17.44
C LEU A 76 -1.78 8.27 -17.06
N GLY A 77 -1.14 9.43 -17.05
CA GLY A 77 -1.80 10.69 -16.68
C GLY A 77 -2.37 10.60 -15.26
N ARG A 78 -3.72 10.60 -15.16
CA ARG A 78 -4.44 10.48 -13.89
C ARG A 78 -5.02 9.10 -13.59
N TYR A 79 -4.70 8.12 -14.44
CA TYR A 79 -5.14 6.75 -14.33
C TYR A 79 -3.97 5.83 -13.96
N HIS A 80 -4.19 4.92 -13.02
CA HIS A 80 -3.21 3.90 -12.64
C HIS A 80 -3.89 2.56 -12.54
N GLU A 81 -3.18 1.52 -12.91
CA GLU A 81 -3.69 0.17 -12.83
C GLU A 81 -2.58 -0.80 -12.48
N PHE A 82 -2.86 -1.65 -11.49
CA PHE A 82 -1.91 -2.63 -10.98
C PHE A 82 -2.59 -3.99 -10.87
N VAL A 83 -1.93 -5.02 -11.38
CA VAL A 83 -2.31 -6.42 -11.23
C VAL A 83 -2.03 -6.85 -9.81
N ILE A 84 -3.04 -7.47 -9.20
CA ILE A 84 -2.99 -7.99 -7.84
C ILE A 84 -3.33 -9.47 -7.82
N GLU A 85 -2.87 -10.14 -6.76
CA GLU A 85 -3.22 -11.53 -6.53
C GLU A 85 -4.74 -11.68 -6.40
N PRO A 86 -5.33 -12.66 -7.11
CA PRO A 86 -6.74 -12.96 -6.97
C PRO A 86 -7.03 -13.40 -5.54
N MET A 87 -8.12 -12.91 -4.98
CA MET A 87 -8.44 -13.20 -3.59
C MET A 87 -9.54 -14.26 -3.54
N LEU A 88 -9.15 -15.48 -3.17
CA LEU A 88 -10.08 -16.57 -2.94
C LEU A 88 -10.64 -16.51 -1.51
N TRP A 89 -11.95 -16.51 -1.35
CA TRP A 89 -12.60 -16.78 -0.06
C TRP A 89 -12.92 -18.27 0.10
N GLU A 90 -12.82 -18.78 1.32
CA GLU A 90 -12.97 -20.21 1.65
C GLU A 90 -14.37 -20.79 1.36
N ASN A 91 -15.39 -19.94 1.20
CA ASN A 91 -16.79 -20.35 1.05
C ASN A 91 -17.34 -20.24 -0.40
N GLY A 92 -16.52 -19.85 -1.37
CA GLY A 92 -16.96 -19.74 -2.78
C GLY A 92 -17.97 -18.63 -3.07
N GLU A 93 -18.19 -17.70 -2.16
CA GLU A 93 -19.05 -16.52 -2.35
C GLU A 93 -18.24 -15.22 -2.15
N HIS A 94 -18.60 -14.20 -2.94
CA HIS A 94 -18.01 -12.86 -3.05
C HIS A 94 -16.46 -12.81 -3.15
N HIS A 95 -15.97 -12.48 -4.34
CA HIS A 95 -14.56 -12.18 -4.56
C HIS A 95 -14.25 -10.77 -4.02
N PRO A 96 -13.29 -10.60 -3.10
CA PRO A 96 -12.88 -9.29 -2.57
C PRO A 96 -12.40 -8.30 -3.63
N SER A 97 -12.04 -8.77 -4.83
CA SER A 97 -11.65 -7.87 -5.90
C SER A 97 -12.80 -7.04 -6.46
N MET A 98 -14.07 -7.19 -6.11
CA MET A 98 -15.15 -6.38 -6.72
C MET A 98 -15.61 -5.27 -5.78
N LEU A 99 -14.75 -4.26 -5.61
CA LEU A 99 -14.97 -3.14 -4.70
C LEU A 99 -14.71 -1.82 -5.39
N ALA A 100 -15.58 -0.85 -5.16
CA ALA A 100 -15.35 0.53 -5.55
C ALA A 100 -15.37 1.44 -4.33
N ALA A 101 -14.52 2.47 -4.35
CA ALA A 101 -14.53 3.50 -3.33
C ALA A 101 -14.14 4.87 -3.87
N ASN A 102 -14.62 5.91 -3.19
CA ASN A 102 -14.08 7.25 -3.32
C ASN A 102 -13.29 7.62 -2.06
N LEU A 103 -11.98 7.83 -2.21
CA LEU A 103 -11.04 8.15 -1.14
C LEU A 103 -10.61 9.62 -1.21
N GLY A 104 -11.52 10.53 -0.86
CA GLY A 104 -11.25 11.98 -0.88
C GLY A 104 -11.14 12.58 -2.28
N GLY A 105 -12.05 12.18 -3.18
CA GLY A 105 -12.09 12.64 -4.57
C GLY A 105 -11.34 11.74 -5.55
N VAL A 106 -10.63 10.71 -5.05
CA VAL A 106 -9.94 9.71 -5.86
C VAL A 106 -10.79 8.46 -5.96
N GLU A 107 -11.10 8.02 -7.16
CA GLU A 107 -11.82 6.78 -7.40
C GLU A 107 -10.86 5.60 -7.35
N ILE A 108 -11.27 4.55 -6.64
CA ILE A 108 -10.57 3.27 -6.54
C ILE A 108 -11.54 2.17 -6.93
N THR A 109 -11.13 1.32 -7.86
CA THR A 109 -11.92 0.16 -8.26
C THR A 109 -11.03 -1.07 -8.33
N PHE A 110 -11.32 -2.05 -7.49
CA PHE A 110 -10.80 -3.39 -7.61
C PHE A 110 -11.67 -4.13 -8.63
N GLY A 111 -11.12 -4.99 -9.48
CA GLY A 111 -11.93 -5.91 -10.30
C GLY A 111 -11.21 -6.41 -11.53
N ASP A 112 -11.94 -6.60 -12.62
CA ASP A 112 -11.39 -7.12 -13.86
C ASP A 112 -10.32 -6.18 -14.44
N PRO A 113 -9.27 -6.73 -15.07
CA PRO A 113 -8.29 -5.90 -15.77
C PRO A 113 -8.97 -5.08 -16.85
N SER A 114 -8.52 -3.85 -17.01
CA SER A 114 -9.00 -2.99 -18.07
C SER A 114 -8.51 -3.44 -19.46
N PRO A 115 -9.19 -3.01 -20.52
CA PRO A 115 -8.69 -3.13 -21.88
C PRO A 115 -7.29 -2.53 -22.06
N LEU A 116 -6.97 -1.48 -21.31
CA LEU A 116 -5.69 -0.79 -21.44
C LEU A 116 -4.53 -1.60 -20.84
N ILE A 117 -4.71 -2.21 -19.65
CA ILE A 117 -3.67 -3.10 -19.10
C ILE A 117 -3.53 -4.36 -19.93
N ALA A 118 -4.65 -4.89 -20.44
CA ALA A 118 -4.62 -6.07 -21.30
C ALA A 118 -3.81 -5.82 -22.57
N PHE A 119 -4.06 -4.70 -23.25
CA PHE A 119 -3.31 -4.27 -24.42
C PHE A 119 -1.81 -4.06 -24.13
N LEU A 120 -1.49 -3.36 -23.04
CA LEU A 120 -0.10 -3.00 -22.71
C LEU A 120 0.74 -4.18 -22.22
N LEU A 121 0.16 -5.07 -21.42
CA LEU A 121 0.88 -6.15 -20.77
C LEU A 121 0.73 -7.51 -21.48
N GLU A 122 0.15 -7.55 -22.68
CA GLU A 122 0.03 -8.78 -23.47
C GLU A 122 1.39 -9.40 -23.80
N GLY A 123 2.39 -8.58 -24.15
CA GLY A 123 3.75 -9.06 -24.41
C GLY A 123 4.40 -9.74 -23.21
N PRO A 124 4.42 -9.12 -22.02
CA PRO A 124 4.80 -9.78 -20.77
C PRO A 124 3.99 -11.06 -20.46
N ARG A 125 2.69 -11.07 -20.75
CA ARG A 125 1.77 -12.19 -20.47
C ARG A 125 1.91 -13.38 -21.43
N ASP A 126 2.38 -13.19 -22.66
CA ASP A 126 2.41 -14.18 -23.77
C ASP A 126 3.00 -15.56 -23.39
N LYS A 127 3.78 -15.64 -22.30
CA LYS A 127 4.30 -16.90 -21.76
C LYS A 127 3.28 -17.72 -20.94
N HIS A 128 2.09 -17.19 -20.68
CA HIS A 128 1.07 -17.77 -19.80
C HIS A 128 -0.22 -18.12 -20.53
N VAL A 129 -0.82 -19.24 -20.12
CA VAL A 129 -2.11 -19.73 -20.62
C VAL A 129 -3.19 -19.29 -19.63
N GLY A 130 -4.16 -18.50 -20.10
CA GLY A 130 -5.28 -18.01 -19.28
C GLY A 130 -6.00 -16.85 -19.96
N ALA A 131 -7.21 -16.53 -19.49
CA ALA A 131 -7.96 -15.36 -19.93
C ALA A 131 -7.58 -14.13 -19.08
N TRP A 132 -7.71 -12.92 -19.62
CA TRP A 132 -7.54 -11.71 -18.81
C TRP A 132 -8.52 -11.64 -17.65
N SER A 133 -9.70 -12.28 -17.77
CA SER A 133 -10.67 -12.41 -16.68
C SER A 133 -10.18 -13.20 -15.47
N ASP A 134 -9.04 -13.90 -15.58
CA ASP A 134 -8.46 -14.67 -14.47
C ASP A 134 -7.58 -13.78 -13.57
N PHE A 135 -7.24 -12.58 -14.01
CA PHE A 135 -6.48 -11.62 -13.23
C PHE A 135 -7.42 -10.70 -12.43
N SER A 136 -6.90 -10.12 -11.36
CA SER A 136 -7.54 -9.02 -10.66
C SER A 136 -6.65 -7.80 -10.72
N THR A 137 -7.26 -6.62 -10.79
CA THR A 137 -6.53 -5.36 -10.76
C THR A 137 -7.10 -4.42 -9.70
N VAL A 138 -6.25 -3.51 -9.24
CA VAL A 138 -6.69 -2.27 -8.61
C VAL A 138 -6.46 -1.12 -9.57
N ARG A 139 -7.50 -0.32 -9.75
CA ARG A 139 -7.53 0.79 -10.69
C ARG A 139 -7.81 2.06 -9.92
N ILE A 140 -7.08 3.11 -10.24
CA ILE A 140 -7.04 4.36 -9.48
C ILE A 140 -7.22 5.50 -10.48
N LEU A 141 -8.21 6.34 -10.26
CA LEU A 141 -8.50 7.48 -11.12
C LEU A 141 -8.58 8.76 -10.29
N GLY A 142 -7.85 9.77 -10.74
CA GLY A 142 -7.98 11.14 -10.23
C GLY A 142 -6.74 11.74 -9.59
N VAL A 143 -5.57 11.07 -9.66
CA VAL A 143 -4.31 11.59 -9.11
C VAL A 143 -3.18 11.48 -10.13
N ASP A 144 -2.18 12.37 -10.06
CA ASP A 144 -1.09 12.37 -11.05
C ASP A 144 -0.10 11.21 -10.89
N THR A 145 0.65 10.90 -11.95
CA THR A 145 1.68 9.84 -11.98
C THR A 145 2.68 9.90 -10.81
N SER A 146 3.02 11.09 -10.32
CA SER A 146 3.95 11.29 -9.20
C SER A 146 3.44 10.78 -7.84
N VAL A 147 2.13 10.55 -7.69
CA VAL A 147 1.52 10.08 -6.44
C VAL A 147 0.85 8.70 -6.58
N GLY A 148 1.02 8.04 -7.73
CA GLY A 148 0.42 6.74 -8.04
C GLY A 148 0.76 5.66 -7.02
N GLU A 149 1.99 5.63 -6.52
CA GLU A 149 2.39 4.68 -5.47
C GLU A 149 1.67 4.97 -4.14
N ALA A 150 1.60 6.23 -3.72
CA ALA A 150 0.87 6.61 -2.51
C ALA A 150 -0.60 6.18 -2.62
N ALA A 151 -1.21 6.41 -3.78
CA ALA A 151 -2.59 6.05 -4.04
C ALA A 151 -2.81 4.53 -3.98
N PHE A 152 -1.92 3.73 -4.59
CA PHE A 152 -1.95 2.27 -4.50
C PHE A 152 -1.87 1.78 -3.06
N LEU A 153 -0.93 2.30 -2.27
CA LEU A 153 -0.76 1.89 -0.88
C LEU A 153 -1.97 2.27 -0.02
N ASN A 154 -2.61 3.41 -0.28
CA ASN A 154 -3.88 3.79 0.36
C ASN A 154 -5.02 2.85 -0.06
N ALA A 155 -5.09 2.47 -1.33
CA ALA A 155 -6.08 1.51 -1.82
C ALA A 155 -5.93 0.14 -1.12
N CYS A 156 -4.70 -0.39 -1.01
CA CYS A 156 -4.43 -1.63 -0.27
C CYS A 156 -4.88 -1.53 1.19
N ARG A 157 -4.56 -0.42 1.86
CA ARG A 157 -4.95 -0.20 3.25
C ARG A 157 -6.46 -0.15 3.41
N TRP A 158 -7.15 0.62 2.57
CA TRP A 158 -8.62 0.71 2.62
C TRP A 158 -9.25 -0.67 2.36
N HIS A 159 -8.75 -1.40 1.36
CA HIS A 159 -9.20 -2.75 1.06
C HIS A 159 -9.07 -3.67 2.28
N TYR A 160 -7.93 -3.65 2.96
CA TYR A 160 -7.71 -4.42 4.18
C TYR A 160 -8.64 -4.02 5.33
N GLU A 161 -8.90 -2.73 5.53
CA GLU A 161 -9.83 -2.25 6.55
C GLU A 161 -11.27 -2.73 6.29
N VAL A 162 -11.66 -2.93 5.03
CA VAL A 162 -13.00 -3.39 4.64
C VAL A 162 -13.12 -4.91 4.63
N THR A 163 -12.10 -5.62 4.16
CA THR A 163 -12.18 -7.07 3.84
C THR A 163 -11.37 -7.95 4.78
N GLY A 164 -10.42 -7.38 5.53
CA GLY A 164 -9.41 -8.14 6.27
C GLY A 164 -8.32 -8.76 5.39
N VAL A 165 -8.34 -8.55 4.07
CA VAL A 165 -7.37 -9.12 3.12
C VAL A 165 -6.51 -8.01 2.52
N TRP A 166 -5.19 -8.22 2.48
CA TRP A 166 -4.23 -7.25 1.94
C TRP A 166 -3.91 -7.56 0.47
N PRO A 167 -4.13 -6.61 -0.47
CA PRO A 167 -3.77 -6.84 -1.87
C PRO A 167 -2.25 -6.95 -2.07
N LEU A 168 -1.85 -8.01 -2.78
CA LEU A 168 -0.46 -8.28 -3.16
C LEU A 168 -0.28 -7.98 -4.65
N LEU A 169 0.80 -7.28 -5.01
CA LEU A 169 1.12 -7.07 -6.42
C LEU A 169 1.53 -8.41 -7.03
N LEU A 170 1.00 -8.69 -8.23
CA LEU A 170 1.24 -9.96 -8.89
C LEU A 170 1.68 -9.72 -10.34
N PRO A 171 2.93 -10.06 -10.70
CA PRO A 171 3.37 -9.94 -12.08
C PRO A 171 2.56 -10.84 -13.00
N VAL A 172 2.21 -10.35 -14.19
CA VAL A 172 1.49 -11.16 -15.20
C VAL A 172 2.34 -12.28 -15.79
N ASP A 173 3.66 -12.27 -15.54
CA ASP A 173 4.64 -13.24 -16.04
C ASP A 173 4.92 -14.41 -15.06
N MET A 174 4.05 -14.63 -14.07
CA MET A 174 4.12 -15.79 -13.16
C MET A 174 3.13 -16.89 -13.55
N GLU A 175 3.39 -18.15 -13.19
CA GLU A 175 2.47 -19.28 -13.46
C GLU A 175 1.18 -19.20 -12.62
N TRP A 176 0.03 -19.49 -13.23
CA TRP A 176 -1.30 -19.37 -12.62
C TRP A 176 -2.03 -20.70 -12.50
N GLY A 177 -2.87 -20.80 -11.46
CA GLY A 177 -3.93 -21.81 -11.35
C GLY A 177 -5.29 -21.20 -11.64
N GLU A 178 -6.22 -22.01 -12.16
CA GLU A 178 -7.61 -21.59 -12.43
C GLU A 178 -8.32 -21.13 -11.14
N LEU A 179 -9.11 -20.07 -11.24
CA LEU A 179 -9.90 -19.51 -10.14
C LEU A 179 -11.39 -19.81 -10.33
N PRO A 180 -12.15 -19.98 -9.23
CA PRO A 180 -13.61 -20.03 -9.27
C PRO A 180 -14.23 -18.71 -9.73
N ALA A 181 -15.44 -18.80 -10.29
CA ALA A 181 -16.19 -17.66 -10.80
C ALA A 181 -16.58 -16.64 -9.72
N VAL A 182 -16.62 -15.36 -10.11
CA VAL A 182 -16.81 -14.20 -9.23
C VAL A 182 -18.30 -13.82 -9.07
N PRO A 183 -18.81 -13.61 -7.83
CA PRO A 183 -20.12 -13.01 -7.59
C PRO A 183 -20.10 -11.48 -7.62
N LYS A 184 -21.21 -10.88 -8.07
CA LYS A 184 -21.36 -9.44 -8.30
C LYS A 184 -21.59 -8.63 -7.02
N SER A 185 -20.91 -7.50 -6.90
CA SER A 185 -21.24 -6.39 -5.98
C SER A 185 -20.73 -5.09 -6.59
N GLY A 186 -21.53 -4.02 -6.60
CA GLY A 186 -21.32 -2.85 -7.46
C GLY A 186 -21.58 -1.49 -6.81
N GLU A 187 -21.47 -1.37 -5.48
CA GLU A 187 -21.68 -0.09 -4.81
C GLU A 187 -20.36 0.61 -4.47
N VAL A 188 -20.27 1.90 -4.84
CA VAL A 188 -19.13 2.77 -4.48
C VAL A 188 -19.24 3.16 -3.01
N ALA A 189 -18.31 2.69 -2.20
CA ALA A 189 -18.21 3.09 -0.80
C ALA A 189 -17.51 4.45 -0.65
N SER A 190 -17.83 5.19 0.40
CA SER A 190 -17.01 6.34 0.81
C SER A 190 -15.92 5.84 1.76
N GLY A 191 -14.68 6.24 1.52
CA GLY A 191 -13.57 5.97 2.43
C GLY A 191 -12.88 7.25 2.93
N PRO A 192 -11.88 7.10 3.83
CA PRO A 192 -11.10 8.23 4.30
C PRO A 192 -10.29 8.86 3.15
N PRO A 193 -9.89 10.14 3.27
CA PRO A 193 -9.00 10.75 2.29
C PRO A 193 -7.67 9.98 2.22
N MET A 194 -7.09 9.93 1.02
CA MET A 194 -5.76 9.37 0.83
C MET A 194 -4.72 10.10 1.66
N LEU A 195 -3.64 9.41 2.02
CA LEU A 195 -2.50 9.95 2.74
C LEU A 195 -1.29 10.13 1.81
N SER A 196 -0.52 11.19 2.04
CA SER A 196 0.68 11.52 1.24
C SER A 196 1.99 10.99 1.82
N ASN A 197 2.02 10.52 3.07
CA ASN A 197 3.24 9.98 3.68
C ASN A 197 3.58 8.59 3.10
N VAL A 198 4.35 8.55 2.03
CA VAL A 198 4.67 7.30 1.31
C VAL A 198 5.51 6.35 2.16
N GLU A 199 6.48 6.83 2.94
CA GLU A 199 7.37 5.99 3.75
C GLU A 199 6.63 5.08 4.76
N PRO A 200 5.76 5.60 5.67
CA PRO A 200 5.02 4.73 6.57
C PRO A 200 4.06 3.79 5.83
N LEU A 201 3.52 4.20 4.68
CA LEU A 201 2.68 3.34 3.83
C LEU A 201 3.49 2.20 3.19
N ARG A 202 4.72 2.45 2.73
CA ARG A 202 5.65 1.42 2.23
C ARG A 202 6.03 0.44 3.32
N PHE A 203 6.32 0.92 4.53
CA PHE A 203 6.59 0.05 5.68
C PHE A 203 5.37 -0.81 6.02
N LEU A 204 4.16 -0.25 5.97
CA LEU A 204 2.94 -1.01 6.21
C LEU A 204 2.78 -2.10 5.15
N TYR A 205 2.92 -1.77 3.87
CA TYR A 205 2.86 -2.76 2.79
C TYR A 205 3.90 -3.87 2.99
N SER A 206 5.15 -3.50 3.27
CA SER A 206 6.23 -4.46 3.54
C SER A 206 5.94 -5.36 4.74
N ALA A 207 5.30 -4.83 5.79
CA ALA A 207 4.90 -5.62 6.96
C ALA A 207 3.76 -6.61 6.64
N MET A 208 2.84 -6.23 5.77
CA MET A 208 1.68 -7.04 5.40
C MET A 208 2.05 -8.15 4.41
N THR A 209 3.03 -7.92 3.54
CA THR A 209 3.50 -8.94 2.57
C THR A 209 4.59 -9.87 3.13
N GLN A 210 5.17 -9.52 4.29
CA GLN A 210 6.25 -10.30 4.89
C GLN A 210 5.74 -11.58 5.58
N LYS A 211 6.36 -12.71 5.24
CA LYS A 211 6.10 -14.03 5.83
C LYS A 211 6.81 -14.21 7.18
N ASP A 212 7.99 -13.62 7.34
CA ASP A 212 8.73 -13.65 8.60
C ASP A 212 8.16 -12.64 9.62
N ASP A 213 7.60 -13.14 10.72
CA ASP A 213 6.95 -12.30 11.74
C ASP A 213 7.90 -11.27 12.35
N THR A 214 9.19 -11.59 12.49
CA THR A 214 10.19 -10.67 13.06
C THR A 214 10.45 -9.49 12.14
N ALA A 215 10.70 -9.73 10.85
CA ALA A 215 10.86 -8.70 9.85
C ALA A 215 9.60 -7.84 9.69
N ALA A 216 8.41 -8.46 9.77
CA ALA A 216 7.14 -7.72 9.78
C ALA A 216 7.07 -6.77 10.98
N CYS A 217 7.41 -7.24 12.18
CA CYS A 217 7.47 -6.41 13.39
C CYS A 217 8.45 -5.23 13.26
N VAL A 218 9.60 -5.43 12.62
CA VAL A 218 10.57 -4.34 12.36
C VAL A 218 9.94 -3.25 11.49
N TYR A 219 9.24 -3.61 10.41
CA TYR A 219 8.58 -2.62 9.56
C TYR A 219 7.45 -1.87 10.29
N LEU A 220 6.63 -2.58 11.08
CA LEU A 220 5.58 -1.95 11.88
C LEU A 220 6.15 -0.98 12.91
N TYR A 221 7.26 -1.34 13.55
CA TYR A 221 7.95 -0.46 14.48
C TYR A 221 8.48 0.79 13.79
N LYS A 222 9.01 0.69 12.56
CA LYS A 222 9.49 1.87 11.79
C LYS A 222 8.39 2.90 11.53
N ILE A 223 7.12 2.47 11.43
CA ILE A 223 5.97 3.38 11.32
C ILE A 223 5.79 4.16 12.64
N ILE A 224 5.89 3.46 13.77
CA ILE A 224 5.80 4.07 15.10
C ILE A 224 6.98 5.02 15.34
N GLU A 225 8.20 4.63 14.97
CA GLU A 225 9.38 5.52 15.01
C GLU A 225 9.14 6.77 14.18
N TYR A 226 8.73 6.61 12.91
CA TYR A 226 8.45 7.70 11.99
C TYR A 226 7.52 8.73 12.64
N PHE A 227 6.32 8.33 13.06
CA PHE A 227 5.38 9.26 13.68
C PHE A 227 5.78 9.70 15.09
N GLY A 228 6.57 8.90 15.81
CA GLY A 228 7.10 9.24 17.13
C GLY A 228 8.02 10.46 17.05
N PHE A 229 8.93 10.48 16.08
CA PHE A 229 9.79 11.64 15.82
C PHE A 229 9.02 12.86 15.30
N PHE A 230 7.99 12.64 14.46
CA PHE A 230 7.14 13.74 13.99
C PHE A 230 6.24 14.32 15.09
N SER A 231 5.95 13.60 16.17
CA SER A 231 5.26 14.17 17.33
C SER A 231 6.06 15.32 17.99
N SER A 232 7.38 15.34 17.79
CA SER A 232 8.27 16.44 18.20
C SER A 232 8.33 17.59 17.18
N ALA A 233 7.68 17.48 16.01
CA ALA A 233 7.65 18.53 14.99
C ALA A 233 6.99 19.83 15.48
N ALA A 234 5.99 19.74 16.38
CA ALA A 234 5.42 20.92 17.02
C ALA A 234 6.46 21.66 17.89
N GLN A 235 7.33 20.92 18.57
CA GLN A 235 8.43 21.49 19.36
C GLN A 235 9.51 22.08 18.45
N MET A 236 9.86 21.41 17.34
CA MET A 236 10.77 21.97 16.33
C MET A 236 10.21 23.23 15.67
N SER A 237 8.91 23.26 15.36
CA SER A 237 8.23 24.42 14.80
C SER A 237 8.21 25.58 15.80
N SER A 238 7.91 25.31 17.07
CA SER A 238 7.98 26.32 18.14
C SER A 238 9.40 26.90 18.26
N LEU A 239 10.43 26.05 18.27
CA LEU A 239 11.83 26.48 18.27
C LEU A 239 12.18 27.33 17.04
N ARG A 240 11.65 27.00 15.87
CA ARG A 240 11.89 27.75 14.62
C ARG A 240 11.31 29.16 14.66
N HIS A 241 10.19 29.35 15.35
CA HIS A 241 9.50 30.65 15.47
C HIS A 241 9.87 31.41 16.76
N ASP A 242 10.75 30.84 17.59
CA ASP A 242 11.27 31.51 18.77
C ASP A 242 12.36 32.51 18.36
N HIS A 243 11.98 33.78 18.23
CA HIS A 243 12.92 34.86 17.90
C HIS A 243 13.90 35.19 19.02
N SER A 244 13.76 34.59 20.22
CA SER A 244 14.65 34.84 21.35
C SER A 244 15.90 33.94 21.37
N ILE A 245 15.97 32.92 20.51
CA ILE A 245 17.12 32.02 20.41
C ILE A 245 17.98 32.33 19.19
N SER A 246 19.30 32.17 19.35
CA SER A 246 20.23 32.30 18.22
C SER A 246 20.12 31.10 17.27
N ASN A 247 20.56 31.24 16.02
CA ASN A 247 20.62 30.11 15.07
C ASN A 247 21.48 28.95 15.61
N PHE A 248 22.56 29.25 16.35
CA PHE A 248 23.40 28.25 16.98
C PHE A 248 22.65 27.49 18.08
N ASP A 249 21.91 28.20 18.93
CA ASP A 249 21.09 27.59 20.00
C ASP A 249 19.91 26.80 19.42
N PHE A 250 19.31 27.26 18.32
CA PHE A 250 18.31 26.51 17.57
C PHE A 250 18.89 25.18 17.09
N SER A 251 20.03 25.19 16.40
CA SER A 251 20.69 23.96 15.94
C SER A 251 21.03 23.02 17.10
N LYS A 252 21.53 23.55 18.21
CA LYS A 252 21.82 22.76 19.41
C LYS A 252 20.56 22.14 20.01
N LYS A 253 19.48 22.91 20.17
CA LYS A 253 18.21 22.42 20.71
C LYS A 253 17.56 21.39 19.80
N VAL A 254 17.64 21.55 18.47
CA VAL A 254 17.18 20.54 17.50
C VAL A 254 18.01 19.27 17.63
N LEU A 255 19.33 19.36 17.72
CA LEU A 255 20.18 18.19 17.93
C LEU A 255 19.86 17.48 19.25
N GLU A 256 19.63 18.21 20.34
CA GLU A 256 19.22 17.63 21.61
C GLU A 256 17.86 16.94 21.52
N LEU A 257 16.90 17.55 20.82
CA LEU A 257 15.56 17.00 20.60
C LEU A 257 15.57 15.71 19.77
N VAL A 258 16.45 15.65 18.76
CA VAL A 258 16.51 14.52 17.81
C VAL A 258 17.37 13.37 18.35
N PHE A 259 18.46 13.66 19.05
CA PHE A 259 19.48 12.64 19.38
C PHE A 259 19.58 12.25 20.86
N LYS A 260 19.00 13.03 21.79
CA LYS A 260 19.17 12.75 23.23
C LYS A 260 18.15 11.76 23.79
N ASP A 261 16.97 11.68 23.20
CA ASP A 261 15.87 10.84 23.69
C ASP A 261 15.10 10.19 22.53
N GLU A 262 15.64 9.10 21.98
CA GLU A 262 14.96 8.26 20.97
C GLU A 262 13.71 7.59 21.57
N LYS A 263 13.77 7.22 22.85
CA LYS A 263 12.75 6.40 23.51
C LYS A 263 11.50 7.20 23.90
N GLY A 264 11.68 8.41 24.43
CA GLY A 264 10.59 9.25 24.96
C GLY A 264 9.46 9.53 23.98
N PRO A 265 9.75 10.03 22.75
CA PRO A 265 8.72 10.29 21.74
C PRO A 265 7.93 9.04 21.36
N ILE A 266 8.59 7.88 21.28
CA ILE A 266 7.96 6.59 20.99
C ILE A 266 7.03 6.17 22.14
N ILE A 267 7.49 6.26 23.40
CA ILE A 267 6.66 5.93 24.57
C ILE A 267 5.42 6.79 24.60
N LYS A 268 5.58 8.10 24.40
CA LYS A 268 4.47 9.04 24.39
C LYS A 268 3.47 8.71 23.28
N LEU A 269 3.95 8.46 22.07
CA LEU A 269 3.09 8.08 20.95
C LEU A 269 2.29 6.81 21.25
N VAL A 270 2.94 5.75 21.73
CA VAL A 270 2.26 4.48 22.03
C VAL A 270 1.26 4.65 23.17
N HIS A 271 1.60 5.40 24.21
CA HIS A 271 0.66 5.72 25.27
C HIS A 271 -0.58 6.45 24.73
N ASP A 272 -0.38 7.40 23.82
CA ASP A 272 -1.45 8.20 23.22
C ASP A 272 -2.29 7.42 22.19
N LEU A 273 -1.84 6.22 21.78
CA LEU A 273 -2.52 5.34 20.82
C LEU A 273 -3.11 4.08 21.48
N ALA A 274 -2.56 3.62 22.61
CA ALA A 274 -2.95 2.39 23.29
C ALA A 274 -4.29 2.55 24.04
N ASP A 275 -5.38 2.42 23.29
CA ASP A 275 -6.73 2.38 23.83
C ASP A 275 -7.07 1.06 24.54
N ALA A 276 -8.28 0.97 25.09
CA ALA A 276 -8.75 -0.22 25.80
C ALA A 276 -8.76 -1.48 24.92
N THR A 277 -9.00 -1.33 23.62
CA THR A 277 -9.03 -2.45 22.67
C THR A 277 -7.63 -3.01 22.46
N ILE A 278 -6.63 -2.14 22.23
CA ILE A 278 -5.23 -2.55 22.07
C ILE A 278 -4.69 -3.17 23.36
N LEU A 279 -5.01 -2.59 24.52
CA LEU A 279 -4.57 -3.13 25.81
C LEU A 279 -5.22 -4.49 26.12
N SER A 280 -6.49 -4.68 25.79
CA SER A 280 -7.17 -5.99 25.93
C SER A 280 -6.51 -7.04 25.04
N ALA A 281 -6.28 -6.71 23.75
CA ALA A 281 -5.62 -7.61 22.82
C ALA A 281 -4.20 -7.96 23.28
N ALA A 282 -3.45 -6.99 23.84
CA ALA A 282 -2.14 -7.24 24.43
C ALA A 282 -2.22 -8.21 25.61
N ALA A 283 -3.20 -8.04 26.50
CA ALA A 283 -3.42 -8.94 27.64
C ALA A 283 -3.73 -10.37 27.20
N GLU A 284 -4.61 -10.54 26.20
CA GLU A 284 -4.99 -11.84 25.62
C GLU A 284 -3.77 -12.56 25.00
N ASN A 285 -2.80 -11.79 24.53
CA ASN A 285 -1.55 -12.26 23.95
C ASN A 285 -0.42 -12.42 25.00
N GLY A 286 -0.69 -12.21 26.29
CA GLY A 286 0.31 -12.33 27.36
C GLY A 286 1.36 -11.21 27.37
N LEU A 287 1.06 -10.07 26.74
CA LEU A 287 1.92 -8.89 26.70
C LEU A 287 1.55 -7.89 27.81
N PRO A 288 2.49 -7.04 28.27
CA PRO A 288 2.19 -6.01 29.25
C PRO A 288 1.08 -5.05 28.77
N SER A 289 0.05 -4.89 29.60
CA SER A 289 -1.23 -4.28 29.18
C SER A 289 -1.88 -3.41 30.27
N GLU A 290 -1.23 -3.23 31.42
CA GLU A 290 -1.83 -2.48 32.54
C GLU A 290 -1.86 -0.97 32.28
N SER A 291 -1.05 -0.49 31.35
CA SER A 291 -1.08 0.89 30.86
C SER A 291 -0.35 1.01 29.52
N GLY A 292 -0.67 2.05 28.75
CA GLY A 292 0.07 2.37 27.52
C GLY A 292 1.57 2.59 27.74
N HIS A 293 2.00 3.09 28.91
CA HIS A 293 3.42 3.24 29.24
C HIS A 293 4.12 1.88 29.37
N LYS A 294 3.54 0.94 30.12
CA LYS A 294 4.10 -0.41 30.27
C LYS A 294 4.17 -1.15 28.94
N LEU A 295 3.12 -1.03 28.11
CA LEU A 295 3.11 -1.60 26.78
C LEU A 295 4.24 -1.00 25.92
N ALA A 296 4.42 0.32 25.96
CA ALA A 296 5.48 0.99 25.21
C ALA A 296 6.89 0.59 25.64
N ASP A 297 7.14 0.47 26.94
CA ASP A 297 8.42 0.01 27.48
C ASP A 297 8.74 -1.43 27.06
N ALA A 298 7.73 -2.31 27.10
CA ALA A 298 7.85 -3.69 26.65
C ALA A 298 8.11 -3.77 25.15
N MET A 299 7.39 -2.98 24.35
CA MET A 299 7.57 -2.88 22.90
C MET A 299 8.97 -2.40 22.54
N TYR A 300 9.48 -1.37 23.22
CA TYR A 300 10.84 -0.87 23.01
C TYR A 300 11.90 -1.93 23.35
N SER A 301 11.67 -2.69 24.44
CA SER A 301 12.55 -3.79 24.84
C SER A 301 12.56 -4.92 23.81
N PHE A 302 11.38 -5.28 23.30
CA PHE A 302 11.23 -6.25 22.20
C PHE A 302 11.93 -5.79 20.93
N ARG A 303 11.77 -4.54 20.51
CA ARG A 303 12.51 -4.01 19.34
C ARG A 303 14.02 -4.15 19.52
N ASN A 304 14.54 -3.83 20.70
CA ASN A 304 15.98 -3.98 20.94
C ASN A 304 16.45 -5.44 20.93
N SER A 305 15.61 -6.39 21.34
CA SER A 305 15.97 -7.81 21.29
C SER A 305 16.09 -8.31 19.84
N ILE A 306 15.18 -7.88 18.95
CA ILE A 306 15.20 -8.29 17.53
C ILE A 306 16.22 -7.51 16.68
N VAL A 307 16.41 -6.20 16.93
CA VAL A 307 17.33 -5.36 16.13
C VAL A 307 18.80 -5.59 16.50
N HIS A 308 19.09 -5.80 17.78
CA HIS A 308 20.46 -5.97 18.25
C HIS A 308 20.83 -7.43 18.54
N GLY A 309 19.96 -8.39 18.18
CA GLY A 309 20.14 -9.81 18.54
C GLY A 309 20.39 -10.01 20.03
N LYS A 310 19.91 -9.10 20.90
CA LYS A 310 20.28 -8.99 22.31
C LYS A 310 19.54 -9.98 23.21
N TYR A 311 19.25 -11.18 22.71
CA TYR A 311 19.02 -12.35 23.57
C TYR A 311 20.36 -12.94 24.03
N SER A 312 21.26 -12.09 24.55
CA SER A 312 22.48 -12.56 25.22
C SER A 312 23.09 -11.44 26.07
N TYR A 313 22.54 -11.24 27.28
CA TYR A 313 23.40 -10.79 28.38
C TYR A 313 24.36 -11.95 28.68
N GLY A 314 25.50 -11.96 27.99
CA GLY A 314 26.48 -13.04 27.98
C GLY A 314 26.78 -13.48 26.55
N PHE A 315 28.05 -13.48 26.15
CA PHE A 315 28.59 -13.76 24.80
C PHE A 315 28.29 -15.17 24.20
N THR A 316 27.07 -15.68 24.31
CA THR A 316 26.61 -16.87 23.61
C THR A 316 25.67 -16.46 22.49
N LEU A 317 26.16 -16.52 21.24
CA LEU A 317 25.34 -16.60 20.05
C LEU A 317 24.42 -17.82 20.18
N GLN A 318 23.29 -17.66 20.85
CA GLN A 318 22.26 -18.69 20.91
C GLN A 318 21.52 -18.65 19.58
N ALA A 319 21.87 -19.57 18.68
CA ALA A 319 20.97 -19.92 17.60
C ALA A 319 19.70 -20.50 18.23
N ALA A 320 18.55 -19.91 17.93
CA ALA A 320 17.27 -20.48 18.34
C ALA A 320 17.20 -21.93 17.84
N SER A 321 16.63 -22.81 18.67
CA SER A 321 16.43 -24.20 18.25
C SER A 321 15.58 -24.23 16.99
N VAL A 322 16.02 -24.97 15.97
CA VAL A 322 15.24 -25.19 14.73
C VAL A 322 13.90 -25.88 14.99
N LEU A 323 13.71 -26.44 16.19
CA LEU A 323 12.49 -27.09 16.64
C LEU A 323 11.62 -26.20 17.53
N GLN A 324 12.12 -25.04 17.96
CA GLN A 324 11.34 -24.07 18.72
C GLN A 324 10.85 -23.00 17.76
N VAL A 325 9.54 -22.93 17.59
CA VAL A 325 8.90 -21.81 16.92
C VAL A 325 9.04 -20.61 17.85
N ASP A 326 9.82 -19.61 17.45
CA ASP A 326 9.80 -18.31 18.12
C ASP A 326 8.43 -17.67 17.89
N THR A 327 7.55 -17.77 18.88
CA THR A 327 6.20 -17.23 18.82
C THR A 327 6.14 -15.78 19.23
N LEU A 328 7.22 -15.20 19.78
CA LEU A 328 7.15 -13.87 20.38
C LEU A 328 6.86 -12.79 19.33
N ALA A 329 7.52 -12.85 18.17
CA ALA A 329 7.26 -11.94 17.07
C ALA A 329 5.81 -12.07 16.55
N ARG A 330 5.30 -13.31 16.48
CA ARG A 330 3.91 -13.58 16.07
C ARG A 330 2.90 -12.96 17.05
N THR A 331 3.19 -13.01 18.35
CA THR A 331 2.39 -12.40 19.41
C THR A 331 2.41 -10.86 19.34
N TRP A 332 3.56 -10.27 19.03
CA TRP A 332 3.71 -8.80 18.92
C TRP A 332 3.11 -8.21 17.65
N ARG A 333 3.16 -8.94 16.53
CA ARG A 333 2.72 -8.46 15.21
C ARG A 333 1.32 -7.82 15.21
N PRO A 334 0.24 -8.44 15.72
CA PRO A 334 -1.08 -7.82 15.69
C PRO A 334 -1.15 -6.53 16.53
N ILE A 335 -0.45 -6.47 17.66
CA ILE A 335 -0.41 -5.28 18.51
C ILE A 335 0.35 -4.13 17.84
N LEU A 336 1.52 -4.43 17.25
CA LEU A 336 2.30 -3.47 16.48
C LEU A 336 1.52 -2.98 15.25
N LEU A 337 0.75 -3.86 14.59
CA LEU A 337 -0.10 -3.49 13.45
C LEU A 337 -1.18 -2.50 13.88
N ALA A 338 -1.88 -2.78 14.98
CA ALA A 338 -2.91 -1.89 15.51
C ALA A 338 -2.34 -0.50 15.88
N LEU A 339 -1.19 -0.47 16.55
CA LEU A 339 -0.48 0.77 16.89
C LEU A 339 -0.03 1.53 15.63
N ALA A 340 0.57 0.85 14.66
CA ALA A 340 1.03 1.47 13.42
C ALA A 340 -0.12 2.06 12.61
N GLN A 341 -1.24 1.34 12.47
CA GLN A 341 -2.44 1.85 11.82
C GLN A 341 -3.04 3.04 12.59
N GLY A 342 -3.05 2.98 13.93
CA GLY A 342 -3.44 4.10 14.78
C GLY A 342 -2.58 5.35 14.54
N ALA A 343 -1.27 5.18 14.42
CA ALA A 343 -0.34 6.26 14.13
C ALA A 343 -0.61 6.87 12.74
N ILE A 344 -0.78 6.04 11.71
CA ILE A 344 -1.11 6.46 10.34
C ILE A 344 -2.43 7.24 10.31
N ARG A 345 -3.48 6.76 10.98
CA ARG A 345 -4.78 7.45 11.04
C ARG A 345 -4.72 8.79 11.75
N LYS A 346 -3.96 8.87 12.84
CA LYS A 346 -3.91 10.05 13.71
C LYS A 346 -2.98 11.14 13.18
N PHE A 347 -1.87 10.76 12.54
CA PHE A 347 -0.80 11.68 12.15
C PHE A 347 -0.51 11.69 10.65
N GLY A 348 -1.20 10.87 9.86
CA GLY A 348 -1.10 10.87 8.41
C GLY A 348 -1.52 12.23 7.83
N THR A 349 -0.72 12.73 6.89
CA THR A 349 -0.99 13.95 6.15
C THR A 349 -1.89 13.61 4.97
N PRO A 350 -3.07 14.25 4.81
CA PRO A 350 -3.91 14.04 3.65
C PRO A 350 -3.17 14.33 2.33
N LEU A 351 -3.47 13.56 1.30
CA LEU A 351 -3.05 13.84 -0.07
C LEU A 351 -3.80 15.08 -0.54
N SER A 352 -3.07 16.09 -1.01
CA SER A 352 -3.68 17.25 -1.67
C SER A 352 -4.08 16.81 -3.08
N THR A 353 -5.39 16.79 -3.36
CA THR A 353 -5.97 16.43 -4.65
C THR A 353 -6.15 17.63 -5.58
#